data_AF-A0A835ZC10-F1
#
_entry.id   AF-A0A835ZC10-F1
#
_cell.length_a   1.000
_cell.length_b   1.000
_cell.length_c   1.000
_cell.angle_alpha   90.00
_cell.angle_beta   90.00
_cell.angle_gamma   90.00
#
_symmetry.space_group_name_H-M   'P 1'
#
loop_
_entity.id
_entity.type
_entity.pdbx_description
1 polymer ?
#
loop_
_entity_poly.entity_id
_entity_poly.type
_entity_poly.pdbx_seq_one_letter_code
_entity_poly.pdbx_strand_id
1 'polypeptide(L)'
;MLHVATAGLGYAFNQGSILLYGDDYGKHFGSGRLCDAAGAHNSQCFFMPASNCSATVDAAAAPAVPQKAWDYRTQVPQKWRDRWEATNQTGDIVYWWRAQAVAYLFRFNPQTAEALSARRLQIARQGVAPLPLPLNTVSVHVRHGDKVVEMTTFSWEEHLARAQDVAEARRLAERYMYVTTDDSAVALQAELNGGHDLNCRSESATENPAFQDDHQFEDEMVLFSLQGLLLALEGTHFVGARGSNWSRLIDELRMVYGRPEGSALAFVELGCDPPQLDVNATCDHFYPNWRR
;
A
#
# COMPACT_ATOMS: atom_id res chain seq x y z
N MET A 1 6.14 -7.91 -4.59
CA MET A 1 5.62 -8.13 -5.95
C MET A 1 5.32 -6.82 -6.67
N LEU A 2 4.35 -6.01 -6.20
CA LEU A 2 3.91 -4.81 -6.93
C LEU A 2 5.04 -3.79 -7.16
N HIS A 3 5.87 -3.50 -6.14
CA HIS A 3 7.04 -2.62 -6.31
C HIS A 3 8.08 -3.12 -7.34
N VAL A 4 8.11 -4.43 -7.59
CA VAL A 4 8.94 -4.97 -8.67
C VAL A 4 8.29 -4.64 -10.00
N ALA A 5 6.99 -4.91 -10.16
CA ALA A 5 6.26 -4.60 -11.39
C ALA A 5 6.28 -3.10 -11.74
N THR A 6 6.30 -2.19 -10.76
CA THR A 6 6.37 -0.73 -11.02
C THR A 6 7.70 -0.33 -11.66
N ALA A 7 8.80 -0.91 -11.20
CA ALA A 7 10.10 -0.70 -11.81
C ALA A 7 10.21 -1.41 -13.17
N GLY A 8 9.64 -2.60 -13.32
CA GLY A 8 9.52 -3.27 -14.62
C GLY A 8 8.73 -2.44 -15.63
N LEU A 9 7.67 -1.76 -15.19
CA LEU A 9 6.91 -0.82 -16.01
C LEU A 9 7.79 0.36 -16.45
N GLY A 10 8.53 0.97 -15.51
CA GLY A 10 9.47 2.06 -15.83
C GLY A 10 10.52 1.64 -16.86
N TYR A 11 11.09 0.45 -16.72
CA TYR A 11 12.02 -0.12 -17.68
C TYR A 11 11.37 -0.34 -19.05
N ALA A 12 10.17 -0.95 -19.10
CA ALA A 12 9.45 -1.19 -20.34
C ALA A 12 9.20 0.11 -21.12
N PHE A 13 8.78 1.18 -20.42
CA PHE A 13 8.62 2.51 -21.03
C PHE A 13 9.92 3.05 -21.65
N ASN A 14 11.06 2.90 -20.97
CA ASN A 14 12.36 3.34 -21.49
C ASN A 14 12.80 2.58 -22.75
N GLN A 15 12.40 1.32 -22.87
CA GLN A 15 12.73 0.49 -24.02
C GLN A 15 11.68 0.54 -25.14
N GLY A 16 10.60 1.34 -24.99
CA GLY A 16 9.47 1.29 -25.92
C GLY A 16 8.79 -0.09 -25.97
N SER A 17 8.85 -0.84 -24.87
CA SER A 17 8.35 -2.21 -24.74
C SER A 17 7.05 -2.26 -23.92
N ILE A 18 6.35 -3.38 -23.99
CA ILE A 18 5.13 -3.63 -23.22
C ILE A 18 5.48 -4.47 -21.99
N LEU A 19 4.97 -4.08 -20.82
CA LEU A 19 5.06 -4.92 -19.63
C LEU A 19 4.03 -6.04 -19.72
N LEU A 20 4.53 -7.29 -19.72
CA LEU A 20 3.71 -8.50 -19.58
C LEU A 20 4.07 -9.20 -18.27
N TYR A 21 3.06 -9.72 -17.60
CA TYR A 21 3.26 -10.57 -16.43
C TYR A 21 3.53 -12.00 -16.88
N GLY A 22 4.56 -12.63 -16.29
CA GLY A 22 4.77 -14.07 -16.46
C GLY A 22 3.77 -14.88 -15.65
N ASP A 23 3.66 -16.18 -15.96
CA ASP A 23 2.70 -17.10 -15.35
C ASP A 23 2.88 -17.29 -13.83
N ASP A 24 4.04 -16.95 -13.28
CA ASP A 24 4.29 -17.01 -11.84
C ASP A 24 4.02 -15.69 -11.10
N TYR A 25 3.72 -14.61 -11.84
CA TYR A 25 3.55 -13.29 -11.23
C TYR A 25 2.27 -13.26 -10.40
N GLY A 26 2.45 -13.19 -9.08
CA GLY A 26 1.32 -13.19 -8.15
C GLY A 26 0.76 -14.57 -7.91
N LYS A 27 1.56 -15.63 -8.01
CA LYS A 27 1.14 -16.99 -7.67
C LYS A 27 0.47 -17.17 -6.30
N HIS A 28 0.75 -16.28 -5.35
CA HIS A 28 0.09 -16.24 -4.04
C HIS A 28 -1.35 -15.67 -4.08
N PHE A 29 -1.79 -15.20 -5.24
CA PHE A 29 -3.15 -14.75 -5.54
C PHE A 29 -3.88 -15.77 -6.45
N GLY A 30 -3.31 -16.95 -6.68
CA GLY A 30 -3.70 -17.86 -7.76
C GLY A 30 -4.87 -18.80 -7.46
N SER A 31 -5.50 -18.70 -6.30
CA SER A 31 -6.60 -19.58 -5.87
C SER A 31 -7.75 -18.79 -5.25
N GLY A 32 -8.95 -19.40 -5.29
CA GLY A 32 -10.16 -18.86 -4.66
C GLY A 32 -11.28 -18.56 -5.65
N ARG A 33 -12.47 -18.24 -5.13
CA ARG A 33 -13.71 -18.14 -5.92
C ARG A 33 -13.64 -17.02 -6.95
N LEU A 34 -12.96 -15.91 -6.62
CA LEU A 34 -12.74 -14.80 -7.55
C LEU A 34 -11.84 -15.18 -8.73
N CYS A 35 -10.86 -16.07 -8.54
CA CYS A 35 -10.04 -16.57 -9.64
C CYS A 35 -10.86 -17.44 -10.59
N ASP A 36 -11.58 -18.41 -10.03
CA ASP A 36 -12.32 -19.43 -10.78
C ASP A 36 -13.43 -18.80 -11.66
N ALA A 37 -14.16 -17.84 -11.10
CA ALA A 37 -15.26 -17.16 -11.79
C ALA A 37 -14.80 -16.32 -13.00
N ALA A 38 -13.56 -15.84 -12.99
CA ALA A 38 -13.00 -15.00 -14.04
C ALA A 38 -12.25 -15.78 -15.13
N GLY A 39 -11.97 -17.08 -14.90
CA GLY A 39 -10.97 -17.80 -15.70
C GLY A 39 -9.60 -17.11 -15.68
N ALA A 40 -9.33 -16.35 -14.61
CA ALA A 40 -8.13 -15.56 -14.43
C ALA A 40 -7.13 -16.33 -13.58
N HIS A 41 -5.85 -15.99 -13.72
CA HIS A 41 -4.79 -16.60 -12.94
C HIS A 41 -3.99 -15.55 -12.17
N ASN A 42 -3.56 -15.93 -10.96
CA ASN A 42 -2.65 -15.15 -10.14
C ASN A 42 -3.16 -13.72 -9.86
N SER A 43 -2.34 -12.69 -10.07
CA SER A 43 -2.75 -11.30 -9.80
C SER A 43 -3.98 -10.85 -10.60
N GLN A 44 -4.27 -11.48 -11.75
CA GLN A 44 -5.42 -11.11 -12.59
C GLN A 44 -6.76 -11.44 -11.93
N CYS A 45 -6.76 -12.31 -10.92
CA CYS A 45 -7.95 -12.58 -10.12
C CYS A 45 -8.47 -11.33 -9.40
N PHE A 46 -7.58 -10.36 -9.10
CA PHE A 46 -7.93 -9.15 -8.33
C PHE A 46 -7.76 -7.86 -9.13
N PHE A 47 -6.77 -7.82 -10.01
CA PHE A 47 -6.34 -6.61 -10.70
C PHE A 47 -6.56 -6.71 -12.21
N MET A 48 -6.76 -5.56 -12.85
CA MET A 48 -6.72 -5.45 -14.31
C MET A 48 -5.33 -5.82 -14.84
N PRO A 49 -5.22 -6.37 -16.05
CA PRO A 49 -3.92 -6.62 -16.65
C PRO A 49 -3.15 -5.31 -16.88
N ALA A 50 -1.82 -5.39 -16.84
CA ALA A 50 -0.95 -4.25 -17.10
C ALA A 50 -1.04 -3.75 -18.55
N SER A 51 -1.53 -4.57 -19.47
CA SER A 51 -1.83 -4.18 -20.85
C SER A 51 -2.94 -5.06 -21.42
N ASN A 52 -3.56 -4.64 -22.53
CA ASN A 52 -4.48 -5.48 -23.29
C ASN A 52 -3.76 -6.45 -24.25
N CYS A 53 -2.42 -6.46 -24.21
CA CYS A 53 -1.62 -7.37 -25.01
C CYS A 53 -1.47 -8.69 -24.26
N SER A 54 -1.64 -9.81 -24.97
CA SER A 54 -1.29 -11.13 -24.48
C SER A 54 0.09 -11.54 -25.00
N ALA A 55 0.77 -12.40 -24.26
CA ALA A 55 1.91 -13.13 -24.81
C ALA A 55 1.36 -14.10 -25.88
N THR A 56 1.34 -13.68 -27.15
CA THR A 56 1.12 -14.60 -28.25
C THR A 56 2.36 -15.47 -28.45
N VAL A 57 2.26 -16.54 -29.23
CA VAL A 57 3.37 -17.46 -29.54
C VAL A 57 4.61 -16.70 -30.09
N ASP A 58 4.42 -15.54 -30.72
CA ASP A 58 5.50 -14.68 -31.21
C ASP A 58 6.21 -13.87 -30.10
N ALA A 59 5.61 -13.68 -28.93
CA ALA A 59 6.26 -13.05 -27.78
C ALA A 59 7.39 -13.93 -27.20
N ALA A 60 7.35 -15.25 -27.45
CA ALA A 60 8.44 -16.17 -27.11
C ALA A 60 9.71 -15.93 -27.97
N ALA A 61 9.57 -15.23 -29.11
CA ALA A 61 10.69 -14.84 -29.98
C ALA A 61 11.27 -13.45 -29.63
N ALA A 62 10.57 -12.63 -28.85
CA ALA A 62 11.11 -11.38 -28.34
C ALA A 62 12.07 -11.67 -27.17
N PRO A 63 13.24 -11.00 -27.10
CA PRO A 63 14.17 -11.22 -25.99
C PRO A 63 13.54 -10.76 -24.68
N ALA A 64 13.07 -11.71 -23.88
CA ALA A 64 12.62 -11.44 -22.52
C ALA A 64 13.82 -10.94 -21.70
N VAL A 65 13.71 -9.71 -21.17
CA VAL A 65 14.74 -9.16 -20.29
C VAL A 65 14.45 -9.62 -18.86
N PRO A 66 15.32 -10.43 -18.23
CA PRO A 66 15.06 -10.95 -16.90
C PRO A 66 15.06 -9.82 -15.85
N GLN A 67 14.27 -10.00 -14.79
CA GLN A 67 14.14 -9.05 -13.68
C GLN A 67 15.49 -8.56 -13.11
N LYS A 68 16.50 -9.43 -13.10
CA LYS A 68 17.85 -9.11 -12.57
C LYS A 68 18.62 -8.08 -13.41
N ALA A 69 18.16 -7.77 -14.62
CA ALA A 69 18.86 -6.89 -15.55
C ALA A 69 18.60 -5.39 -15.31
N TRP A 70 17.67 -5.03 -14.40
CA TRP A 70 17.31 -3.64 -14.15
C TRP A 70 17.33 -3.30 -12.66
N ASP A 71 17.83 -2.10 -12.35
CA ASP A 71 17.86 -1.58 -10.99
C ASP A 71 16.46 -1.08 -10.61
N TYR A 72 15.74 -1.87 -9.82
CA TYR A 72 14.40 -1.55 -9.34
C TYR A 72 14.33 -0.26 -8.52
N ARG A 73 15.48 0.24 -8.04
CA ARG A 73 15.54 1.40 -7.15
C ARG A 73 15.37 2.72 -7.87
N THR A 74 15.76 2.79 -9.14
CA THR A 74 15.90 4.05 -9.86
C THR A 74 15.06 4.13 -11.12
N GLN A 75 14.34 3.07 -11.52
CA GLN A 75 13.58 3.07 -12.78
C GLN A 75 12.52 4.17 -12.81
N VAL A 76 12.75 5.18 -13.66
CA VAL A 76 11.80 6.21 -14.06
C VAL A 76 11.94 6.39 -15.58
N PRO A 77 10.83 6.48 -16.34
CA PRO A 77 10.90 6.75 -17.76
C PRO A 77 11.61 8.08 -18.07
N GLN A 78 12.52 8.09 -19.03
CA GLN A 78 13.35 9.25 -19.36
C GLN A 78 12.50 10.48 -19.67
N LYS A 79 11.42 10.31 -20.44
CA LYS A 79 10.45 11.38 -20.75
C LYS A 79 9.90 12.08 -19.50
N TRP A 80 9.73 11.35 -18.39
CA TRP A 80 9.27 11.95 -17.14
C TRP A 80 10.41 12.64 -16.38
N ARG A 81 11.65 12.15 -16.47
CA ARG A 81 12.83 12.87 -15.95
C ARG A 81 12.99 14.22 -16.64
N ASP A 82 13.00 14.22 -17.97
CA ASP A 82 13.15 15.45 -18.76
C ASP A 82 12.07 16.47 -18.40
N ARG A 83 10.82 16.00 -18.20
CA ARG A 83 9.71 16.86 -17.81
C ARG A 83 9.84 17.37 -16.38
N TRP A 84 10.27 16.53 -15.44
CA TRP A 84 10.47 16.90 -14.04
C TRP A 84 11.55 17.96 -13.87
N GLU A 85 12.67 17.80 -14.59
CA GLU A 85 13.77 18.77 -14.64
C GLU A 85 13.30 20.09 -15.25
N ALA A 86 12.53 20.04 -16.34
CA ALA A 86 12.00 21.23 -17.01
C ALA A 86 10.99 22.03 -16.17
N THR A 87 10.30 21.39 -15.22
CA THR A 87 9.29 22.06 -14.37
C THR A 87 9.85 22.55 -13.03
N ASN A 88 11.15 22.37 -12.77
CA ASN A 88 11.81 22.71 -11.50
C ASN A 88 11.04 22.19 -10.27
N GLN A 89 10.48 20.99 -10.38
CA GLN A 89 9.72 20.36 -9.30
C GLN A 89 10.68 19.94 -8.18
N THR A 90 10.32 20.28 -6.95
CA THR A 90 11.04 19.83 -5.75
C THR A 90 10.49 18.49 -5.28
N GLY A 91 11.37 17.57 -4.88
CA GLY A 91 10.99 16.26 -4.34
C GLY A 91 11.70 15.10 -5.03
N ASP A 92 11.24 13.89 -4.73
CA ASP A 92 11.80 12.66 -5.28
C ASP A 92 10.97 12.17 -6.49
N ILE A 93 11.53 12.32 -7.68
CA ILE A 93 10.90 11.86 -8.93
C ILE A 93 10.69 10.34 -8.97
N VAL A 94 11.56 9.56 -8.31
CA VAL A 94 11.44 8.10 -8.25
C VAL A 94 10.20 7.76 -7.43
N TYR A 95 10.03 8.42 -6.27
CA TYR A 95 8.85 8.26 -5.44
C TYR A 95 7.58 8.65 -6.20
N TRP A 96 7.60 9.81 -6.88
CA TRP A 96 6.46 10.26 -7.69
C TRP A 96 6.10 9.26 -8.80
N TRP A 97 7.09 8.77 -9.55
CA TRP A 97 6.85 7.79 -10.61
C TRP A 97 6.29 6.49 -10.06
N ARG A 98 6.85 5.99 -8.95
CA ARG A 98 6.34 4.77 -8.31
C ARG A 98 4.89 4.90 -7.90
N ALA A 99 4.49 6.03 -7.33
CA ALA A 99 3.10 6.30 -7.00
C ALA A 99 2.18 6.18 -8.24
N GLN A 100 2.55 6.81 -9.36
CA GLN A 100 1.79 6.70 -10.61
C GLN A 100 1.73 5.26 -11.14
N ALA A 101 2.89 4.57 -11.15
CA ALA A 101 3.00 3.19 -11.63
C ALA A 101 2.20 2.21 -10.76
N VAL A 102 2.26 2.37 -9.43
CA VAL A 102 1.47 1.58 -8.48
C VAL A 102 0.00 1.79 -8.74
N ALA A 103 -0.48 3.03 -8.80
CA ALA A 103 -1.89 3.32 -9.06
C ALA A 103 -2.37 2.69 -10.37
N TYR A 104 -1.55 2.71 -11.42
CA TYR A 104 -1.87 2.04 -12.68
C TYR A 104 -1.96 0.51 -12.56
N LEU A 105 -1.03 -0.12 -11.87
CA LEU A 105 -0.97 -1.59 -11.73
C LEU A 105 -1.96 -2.12 -10.68
N PHE A 106 -2.43 -1.26 -9.77
CA PHE A 106 -3.36 -1.60 -8.69
C PHE A 106 -4.83 -1.39 -9.06
N ARG A 107 -5.14 -1.15 -10.34
CA ARG A 107 -6.52 -1.05 -10.83
C ARG A 107 -7.25 -2.36 -10.58
N PHE A 108 -8.30 -2.34 -9.76
CA PHE A 108 -9.11 -3.53 -9.54
C PHE A 108 -9.88 -3.93 -10.79
N ASN A 109 -10.03 -5.24 -10.99
CA ASN A 109 -10.99 -5.74 -11.96
C ASN A 109 -12.43 -5.49 -11.46
N PRO A 110 -13.46 -5.57 -12.34
CA PRO A 110 -14.84 -5.28 -11.95
C PRO A 110 -15.37 -6.14 -10.81
N GLN A 111 -15.03 -7.44 -10.80
CA GLN A 111 -15.47 -8.38 -9.76
C GLN A 111 -14.91 -8.02 -8.38
N THR A 112 -13.63 -7.63 -8.32
CA THR A 112 -12.97 -7.21 -7.09
C THR A 112 -13.50 -5.88 -6.60
N ALA A 113 -13.74 -4.93 -7.51
CA ALA A 113 -14.36 -3.65 -7.17
C ALA A 113 -15.77 -3.84 -6.58
N GLU A 114 -16.57 -4.75 -7.15
CA GLU A 114 -17.90 -5.10 -6.62
C GLU A 114 -17.79 -5.77 -5.24
N ALA A 115 -16.89 -6.75 -5.08
CA ALA A 115 -16.68 -7.44 -3.80
C ALA A 115 -16.25 -6.48 -2.67
N LEU A 116 -15.33 -5.55 -2.95
CA LEU A 116 -14.90 -4.53 -2.00
C LEU A 116 -16.03 -3.54 -1.67
N SER A 117 -16.82 -3.14 -2.66
CA SER A 117 -18.00 -2.29 -2.44
C SER A 117 -19.04 -2.98 -1.53
N ALA A 118 -19.32 -4.26 -1.78
CA ALA A 118 -20.24 -5.05 -0.96
C ALA A 118 -19.75 -5.19 0.50
N ARG A 119 -18.46 -5.48 0.70
CA ARG A 119 -17.85 -5.54 2.05
C ARG A 119 -17.94 -4.21 2.77
N ARG A 120 -17.64 -3.11 2.08
CA ARG A 120 -17.77 -1.77 2.65
C ARG A 120 -19.19 -1.49 3.15
N LEU A 121 -20.21 -1.85 2.37
CA LEU A 121 -21.61 -1.72 2.78
C LEU A 121 -21.93 -2.57 4.01
N GLN A 122 -21.36 -3.78 4.11
CA GLN A 122 -21.53 -4.64 5.28
C GLN A 122 -20.92 -4.01 6.53
N ILE A 123 -19.69 -3.51 6.45
CA ILE A 123 -19.02 -2.82 7.57
C ILE A 123 -19.86 -1.62 8.05
N ALA A 124 -20.41 -0.85 7.11
CA ALA A 124 -21.27 0.30 7.42
C ALA A 124 -22.56 -0.13 8.13
N ARG A 125 -23.22 -1.20 7.66
CA ARG A 125 -24.47 -1.72 8.24
C ARG A 125 -24.30 -2.29 9.65
N GLN A 126 -23.16 -2.92 9.90
CA GLN A 126 -22.85 -3.49 11.22
C GLN A 126 -22.48 -2.40 12.24
N GLY A 127 -22.31 -1.14 11.81
CA GLY A 127 -21.92 -0.04 12.69
C GLY A 127 -20.51 -0.18 13.25
N VAL A 128 -19.69 -1.06 12.67
CA VAL A 128 -18.34 -1.39 13.20
C VAL A 128 -17.37 -0.23 12.96
N ALA A 129 -17.61 0.64 11.98
CA ALA A 129 -16.92 1.93 11.86
C ALA A 129 -17.84 3.00 11.28
N PRO A 130 -17.58 4.28 11.60
CA PRO A 130 -18.04 5.37 10.76
C PRO A 130 -17.46 5.19 9.36
N LEU A 131 -18.33 4.90 8.38
CA LEU A 131 -17.97 4.87 6.97
C LEU A 131 -18.75 5.96 6.21
N PRO A 132 -18.06 6.80 5.40
CA PRO A 132 -16.60 6.87 5.23
C PRO A 132 -15.87 7.22 6.52
N LEU A 133 -14.57 6.92 6.59
CA LEU A 133 -13.78 7.31 7.77
C LEU A 133 -13.91 8.83 7.98
N PRO A 134 -14.04 9.28 9.24
CA PRO A 134 -14.13 10.69 9.57
C PRO A 134 -12.96 11.47 8.98
N LEU A 135 -13.22 12.73 8.60
CA LEU A 135 -12.14 13.63 8.22
C LEU A 135 -11.14 13.73 9.36
N ASN A 136 -9.87 13.95 9.04
CA ASN A 136 -8.78 14.01 10.02
C ASN A 136 -8.43 12.68 10.71
N THR A 137 -8.95 11.53 10.24
CA THR A 137 -8.49 10.23 10.74
C THR A 137 -6.98 10.05 10.48
N VAL A 138 -6.26 9.60 11.52
CA VAL A 138 -4.87 9.15 11.46
C VAL A 138 -4.87 7.65 11.18
N SER A 139 -4.45 7.25 9.98
CA SER A 139 -4.27 5.84 9.67
C SER A 139 -2.90 5.37 10.15
N VAL A 140 -2.84 4.18 10.73
CA VAL A 140 -1.63 3.59 11.28
C VAL A 140 -1.47 2.20 10.69
N HIS A 141 -0.27 1.87 10.22
CA HIS A 141 0.06 0.49 9.89
C HIS A 141 1.19 -0.02 10.76
N VAL A 142 0.88 -1.06 11.53
CA VAL A 142 1.86 -1.78 12.35
C VAL A 142 2.23 -3.06 11.62
N ARG A 143 3.51 -3.19 11.24
CA ARG A 143 4.03 -4.43 10.65
C ARG A 143 4.75 -5.22 11.73
N HIS A 144 4.10 -6.25 12.26
CA HIS A 144 4.65 -7.16 13.28
C HIS A 144 4.59 -8.61 12.76
N GLY A 145 5.03 -9.61 13.53
CA GLY A 145 5.07 -11.01 13.06
C GLY A 145 6.44 -11.48 12.54
N ASP A 146 6.46 -12.35 11.52
CA ASP A 146 7.66 -13.09 11.04
C ASP A 146 8.75 -12.23 10.38
N LYS A 147 8.50 -10.92 10.23
CA LYS A 147 9.34 -9.97 9.46
C LYS A 147 10.38 -9.21 10.27
N VAL A 148 10.62 -9.58 11.52
CA VAL A 148 11.68 -8.98 12.36
C VAL A 148 13.07 -9.06 11.70
N VAL A 149 13.28 -10.03 10.81
CA VAL A 149 14.54 -10.18 10.06
C VAL A 149 14.65 -9.28 8.82
N GLU A 150 13.54 -8.71 8.33
CA GLU A 150 13.52 -7.91 7.09
C GLU A 150 13.63 -6.40 7.34
N MET A 151 13.20 -5.92 8.51
CA MET A 151 13.23 -4.51 8.88
C MET A 151 13.24 -4.31 10.39
N THR A 152 13.65 -3.12 10.84
CA THR A 152 13.39 -2.68 12.22
C THR A 152 11.88 -2.64 12.46
N THR A 153 11.43 -3.37 13.47
CA THR A 153 10.05 -3.35 13.95
C THR A 153 9.92 -2.35 15.10
N PHE A 154 8.85 -1.57 15.10
CA PHE A 154 8.55 -0.56 16.13
C PHE A 154 7.38 -1.02 16.98
N SER A 155 7.40 -0.81 18.29
CA SER A 155 6.34 -1.26 19.19
C SER A 155 5.01 -0.54 18.91
N TRP A 156 3.90 -1.08 19.45
CA TRP A 156 2.60 -0.41 19.39
C TRP A 156 2.65 1.00 20.01
N GLU A 157 3.34 1.14 21.14
CA GLU A 157 3.49 2.40 21.87
C GLU A 157 4.21 3.46 21.03
N GLU A 158 5.20 3.07 20.23
CA GLU A 158 5.89 4.00 19.32
C GLU A 158 4.95 4.50 18.21
N HIS A 159 4.09 3.63 17.68
CA HIS A 159 3.08 4.01 16.69
C HIS A 159 2.02 4.93 17.30
N LEU A 160 1.52 4.58 18.49
CA LEU A 160 0.51 5.37 19.21
C LEU A 160 1.04 6.76 19.55
N ALA A 161 2.23 6.86 20.13
CA ALA A 161 2.86 8.14 20.44
C ALA A 161 2.98 9.01 19.17
N ARG A 162 3.38 8.41 18.05
CA ARG A 162 3.52 9.15 16.78
C ARG A 162 2.17 9.59 16.20
N ALA A 163 1.12 8.79 16.36
CA ALA A 163 -0.24 9.18 15.98
C ALA A 163 -0.77 10.33 16.86
N GLN A 164 -0.44 10.33 18.15
CA GLN A 164 -0.76 11.43 19.07
C GLN A 164 0.00 12.71 18.69
N ASP A 165 1.30 12.62 18.38
CA ASP A 165 2.09 13.75 17.90
C ASP A 165 1.46 14.41 16.67
N VAL A 166 0.97 13.60 15.71
CA VAL A 166 0.24 14.09 14.54
C VAL A 166 -1.05 14.81 14.94
N ALA A 167 -1.85 14.18 15.80
CA ALA A 167 -3.11 14.76 16.23
C ALA A 167 -2.92 16.11 16.95
N GLU A 168 -1.88 16.23 17.78
CA GLU A 168 -1.51 17.45 18.49
C GLU A 168 -0.97 18.53 17.55
N ALA A 169 0.03 18.19 16.72
CA ALA A 169 0.65 19.11 15.80
C ALA A 169 -0.36 19.71 14.79
N ARG A 170 -1.36 18.91 14.40
CA ARG A 170 -2.42 19.33 13.48
C ARG A 170 -3.66 19.89 14.18
N ARG A 171 -3.67 19.91 15.53
CA ARG A 171 -4.78 20.39 16.36
C ARG A 171 -6.12 19.77 15.96
N LEU A 172 -6.12 18.46 15.76
CA LEU A 172 -7.31 17.73 15.33
C LEU A 172 -8.38 17.79 16.43
N ALA A 173 -9.52 18.42 16.12
CA ALA A 173 -10.63 18.61 17.05
C ALA A 173 -11.35 17.30 17.37
N GLU A 174 -11.58 16.48 16.34
CA GLU A 174 -11.99 15.09 16.48
C GLU A 174 -10.82 14.18 16.13
N ARG A 175 -10.57 13.21 17.01
CA ARG A 175 -9.37 12.39 17.02
C ARG A 175 -9.76 10.95 16.72
N TYR A 176 -9.65 10.55 15.46
CA TYR A 176 -9.90 9.18 15.02
C TYR A 176 -8.61 8.52 14.59
N MET A 177 -8.50 7.23 14.90
CA MET A 177 -7.38 6.40 14.48
C MET A 177 -7.89 5.11 13.84
N TYR A 178 -7.32 4.77 12.69
CA TYR A 178 -7.60 3.51 12.01
C TYR A 178 -6.31 2.71 11.89
N VAL A 179 -6.24 1.56 12.54
CA VAL A 179 -5.06 0.72 12.64
C VAL A 179 -5.22 -0.50 11.74
N THR A 180 -4.21 -0.75 10.91
CA THR A 180 -4.05 -2.01 10.17
C THR A 180 -2.83 -2.73 10.68
N THR A 181 -2.94 -4.02 10.94
CA THR A 181 -1.83 -4.84 11.44
C THR A 181 -1.93 -6.26 10.92
N ASP A 182 -0.82 -6.98 10.95
CA ASP A 182 -0.78 -8.44 10.76
C ASP A 182 -0.50 -9.19 12.07
N ASP A 183 -0.59 -8.50 13.21
CA ASP A 183 -0.49 -9.05 14.55
C ASP A 183 -1.77 -8.78 15.34
N SER A 184 -2.49 -9.85 15.69
CA SER A 184 -3.72 -9.79 16.49
C SER A 184 -3.49 -9.23 17.89
N ALA A 185 -2.30 -9.40 18.48
CA ALA A 185 -2.00 -8.80 19.78
C ALA A 185 -1.96 -7.28 19.67
N VAL A 186 -1.45 -6.73 18.57
CA VAL A 186 -1.46 -5.29 18.30
C VAL A 186 -2.88 -4.79 18.05
N ALA A 187 -3.70 -5.53 17.31
CA ALA A 187 -5.10 -5.13 17.10
C ALA A 187 -5.83 -5.06 18.44
N LEU A 188 -5.74 -6.11 19.25
CA LEU A 188 -6.32 -6.11 20.59
C LEU A 188 -5.78 -4.96 21.46
N GLN A 189 -4.47 -4.70 21.43
CA GLN A 189 -3.88 -3.55 22.14
C GLN A 189 -4.41 -2.21 21.62
N ALA A 190 -4.63 -2.07 20.32
CA ALA A 190 -5.17 -0.85 19.74
C ALA A 190 -6.63 -0.62 20.16
N GLU A 191 -7.45 -1.67 20.29
CA GLU A 191 -8.82 -1.55 20.81
C GLU A 191 -8.85 -1.24 22.31
N LEU A 192 -7.97 -1.87 23.10
CA LEU A 192 -7.92 -1.69 24.55
C LEU A 192 -7.22 -0.37 24.97
N ASN A 193 -6.16 -0.01 24.26
CA ASN A 193 -5.20 1.04 24.62
C ASN A 193 -4.94 2.00 23.44
N GLY A 194 -5.95 2.31 22.62
CA GLY A 194 -5.87 3.28 21.52
C GLY A 194 -5.49 4.72 21.92
N GLY A 195 -5.16 4.95 23.19
CA GLY A 195 -5.11 6.25 23.85
C GLY A 195 -6.53 6.68 24.23
N HIS A 196 -6.72 7.14 25.47
CA HIS A 196 -8.00 7.67 25.95
C HIS A 196 -8.55 8.84 25.10
N ASP A 197 -7.71 9.40 24.23
CA ASP A 197 -7.99 10.58 23.42
C ASP A 197 -8.25 10.30 21.93
N LEU A 198 -8.07 9.07 21.43
CA LEU A 198 -8.34 8.72 20.03
C LEU A 198 -9.44 7.65 19.96
N ASN A 199 -10.47 7.90 19.16
CA ASN A 199 -11.43 6.88 18.77
C ASN A 199 -10.73 5.90 17.81
N CYS A 200 -10.23 4.80 18.39
CA CYS A 200 -9.43 3.80 17.69
C CYS A 200 -10.30 2.67 17.16
N ARG A 201 -10.04 2.26 15.92
CA ARG A 201 -10.43 0.95 15.40
C ARG A 201 -9.21 0.26 14.82
N SER A 202 -9.08 -1.04 15.06
CA SER A 202 -8.07 -1.87 14.42
C SER A 202 -8.67 -2.98 13.58
N GLU A 203 -7.90 -3.42 12.60
CA GLU A 203 -8.13 -4.66 11.87
C GLU A 203 -6.81 -5.45 11.82
N SER A 204 -6.84 -6.71 12.26
CA SER A 204 -5.73 -7.65 12.09
C SER A 204 -5.96 -8.62 10.94
N ALA A 205 -4.96 -8.79 10.08
CA ALA A 205 -4.96 -9.84 9.06
C ALA A 205 -5.05 -11.26 9.67
N THR A 206 -4.55 -11.48 10.89
CA THR A 206 -4.56 -12.78 11.58
C THR A 206 -5.87 -13.11 12.30
N GLU A 207 -6.74 -12.11 12.49
CA GLU A 207 -8.10 -12.32 13.00
C GLU A 207 -9.07 -12.71 11.90
N ASN A 208 -8.64 -12.64 10.64
CA ASN A 208 -9.41 -13.18 9.53
C ASN A 208 -9.50 -14.71 9.69
N PRO A 209 -10.70 -15.31 9.74
CA PRO A 209 -10.87 -16.77 9.77
C PRO A 209 -10.13 -17.47 8.63
N ALA A 210 -9.93 -16.79 7.48
CA ALA A 210 -9.15 -17.27 6.35
C ALA A 210 -7.65 -17.47 6.65
N PHE A 211 -7.13 -16.82 7.68
CA PHE A 211 -5.76 -17.00 8.16
C PHE A 211 -5.63 -18.22 9.09
N GLN A 212 -6.76 -18.71 9.61
CA GLN A 212 -6.82 -19.84 10.55
C GLN A 212 -7.26 -21.15 9.88
N ASP A 213 -8.01 -21.09 8.77
CA ASP A 213 -8.48 -22.26 8.04
C ASP A 213 -7.75 -22.46 6.69
N ASP A 214 -7.30 -23.69 6.50
CA ASP A 214 -6.48 -24.25 5.42
C ASP A 214 -6.97 -23.86 4.01
N HIS A 215 -6.26 -22.94 3.32
CA HIS A 215 -6.30 -22.60 1.88
C HIS A 215 -7.66 -22.32 1.18
N GLN A 216 -8.81 -22.53 1.84
CA GLN A 216 -10.14 -22.45 1.22
C GLN A 216 -10.70 -21.02 1.11
N PHE A 217 -10.01 -20.05 1.72
CA PHE A 217 -10.45 -18.65 1.80
C PHE A 217 -9.34 -17.65 1.38
N GLU A 218 -8.43 -18.06 0.49
CA GLU A 218 -7.35 -17.20 0.02
C GLU A 218 -7.85 -15.88 -0.60
N ASP A 219 -8.98 -15.91 -1.28
CA ASP A 219 -9.63 -14.71 -1.83
C ASP A 219 -10.19 -13.78 -0.73
N GLU A 220 -10.76 -14.34 0.33
CA GLU A 220 -11.24 -13.58 1.50
C GLU A 220 -10.10 -12.86 2.22
N MET A 221 -8.93 -13.49 2.37
CA MET A 221 -7.74 -12.87 2.95
C MET A 221 -7.26 -11.69 2.10
N VAL A 222 -7.20 -11.88 0.78
CA VAL A 222 -6.80 -10.81 -0.15
C VAL A 222 -7.80 -9.66 -0.08
N LEU A 223 -9.10 -9.94 -0.17
CA LEU A 223 -10.14 -8.93 -0.08
C LEU A 223 -10.14 -8.19 1.26
N PHE A 224 -9.89 -8.88 2.38
CA PHE A 224 -9.74 -8.26 3.69
C PHE A 224 -8.55 -7.28 3.71
N SER A 225 -7.39 -7.73 3.20
CA SER A 225 -6.20 -6.89 3.11
C SER A 225 -6.45 -5.66 2.21
N LEU A 226 -7.08 -5.86 1.04
CA LEU A 226 -7.44 -4.78 0.13
C LEU A 226 -8.46 -3.82 0.75
N GLN A 227 -9.43 -4.32 1.51
CA GLN A 227 -10.39 -3.48 2.22
C GLN A 227 -9.69 -2.62 3.27
N GLY A 228 -8.77 -3.19 4.05
CA GLY A 228 -8.02 -2.45 5.05
C GLY A 228 -7.09 -1.40 4.44
N LEU A 229 -6.48 -1.71 3.29
CA LEU A 229 -5.73 -0.74 2.49
C LEU A 229 -6.62 0.44 2.06
N LEU A 230 -7.80 0.17 1.49
CA LEU A 230 -8.71 1.23 1.04
C LEU A 230 -9.17 2.13 2.20
N LEU A 231 -9.42 1.56 3.38
CA LEU A 231 -9.73 2.33 4.58
C LEU A 231 -8.53 3.16 5.03
N ALA A 232 -7.31 2.62 5.01
CA ALA A 232 -6.10 3.37 5.32
C ALA A 232 -5.85 4.55 4.35
N LEU A 233 -6.30 4.43 3.09
CA LEU A 233 -6.24 5.52 2.10
C LEU A 233 -7.26 6.64 2.37
N GLU A 234 -8.33 6.37 3.12
CA GLU A 234 -9.29 7.41 3.53
C GLU A 234 -8.77 8.29 4.66
N GLY A 235 -7.81 7.79 5.43
CA GLY A 235 -7.14 8.57 6.46
C GLY A 235 -6.38 9.74 5.86
N THR A 236 -6.59 10.93 6.42
CA THR A 236 -5.88 12.15 6.03
C THR A 236 -4.39 12.12 6.39
N HIS A 237 -4.03 11.45 7.48
CA HIS A 237 -2.65 11.30 7.95
C HIS A 237 -2.28 9.82 7.99
N PHE A 238 -0.98 9.51 7.86
CA PHE A 238 -0.49 8.14 7.97
C PHE A 238 0.72 8.06 8.88
N VAL A 239 0.75 7.04 9.73
CA VAL A 239 1.90 6.65 10.53
C VAL A 239 2.30 5.23 10.16
N GLY A 240 3.58 5.03 9.88
CA GLY A 240 4.12 3.69 9.65
C GLY A 240 5.61 3.72 9.36
N ALA A 241 6.12 2.58 8.90
CA ALA A 241 7.54 2.43 8.55
C ALA A 241 7.66 1.96 7.10
N ARG A 242 8.33 2.72 6.24
CA ARG A 242 8.55 2.38 4.81
C ARG A 242 9.42 1.12 4.61
N GLY A 243 9.92 0.52 5.68
CA GLY A 243 10.56 -0.79 5.64
C GLY A 243 9.53 -1.84 5.22
N SER A 244 8.28 -1.65 5.66
CA SER A 244 7.15 -2.46 5.28
C SER A 244 6.76 -2.15 3.84
N ASN A 245 6.76 -3.18 2.99
CA ASN A 245 6.18 -3.09 1.66
C ASN A 245 4.73 -2.56 1.71
N TRP A 246 3.97 -2.90 2.75
CA TRP A 246 2.59 -2.47 2.88
C TRP A 246 2.46 -0.97 3.20
N SER A 247 3.25 -0.46 4.14
CA SER A 247 3.29 1.00 4.41
C SER A 247 3.72 1.78 3.18
N ARG A 248 4.71 1.31 2.43
CA ARG A 248 5.12 1.97 1.18
C ARG A 248 4.01 1.98 0.13
N LEU A 249 3.32 0.85 -0.04
CA LEU A 249 2.20 0.75 -0.96
C LEU A 249 1.11 1.78 -0.61
N ILE A 250 0.78 1.91 0.67
CA ILE A 250 -0.20 2.90 1.15
C ILE A 250 0.30 4.33 0.88
N ASP A 251 1.56 4.64 1.20
CA ASP A 251 2.16 5.96 0.94
C ASP A 251 2.12 6.34 -0.55
N GLU A 252 2.59 5.43 -1.41
CA GLU A 252 2.60 5.60 -2.87
C GLU A 252 1.18 5.80 -3.42
N LEU A 253 0.20 5.02 -2.95
CA LEU A 253 -1.20 5.17 -3.36
C LEU A 253 -1.83 6.46 -2.82
N ARG A 254 -1.48 6.89 -1.62
CA ARG A 254 -1.96 8.16 -1.05
C ARG A 254 -1.56 9.34 -1.91
N MET A 255 -0.37 9.33 -2.51
CA MET A 255 0.04 10.41 -3.43
C MET A 255 -0.93 10.57 -4.61
N VAL A 256 -1.58 9.50 -5.07
CA VAL A 256 -2.49 9.52 -6.23
C VAL A 256 -3.95 9.63 -5.82
N TYR A 257 -4.37 8.86 -4.82
CA TYR A 257 -5.77 8.70 -4.40
C TYR A 257 -6.12 9.37 -3.08
N GLY A 258 -5.13 9.79 -2.30
CA GLY A 258 -5.33 10.40 -0.99
C GLY A 258 -6.10 11.71 -1.09
N ARG A 259 -6.83 12.04 -0.01
CA ARG A 259 -7.69 13.24 0.02
C ARG A 259 -6.83 14.52 -0.03
N PRO A 260 -7.04 15.39 -1.03
CA PRO A 260 -6.29 16.62 -1.19
C PRO A 260 -7.00 17.77 -0.46
N GLU A 261 -6.88 17.89 0.86
CA GLU A 261 -7.25 19.16 1.50
C GLU A 261 -6.15 19.68 2.44
N GLY A 262 -5.63 20.85 2.07
CA GLY A 262 -5.06 21.84 2.98
C GLY A 262 -3.65 21.60 3.54
N SER A 263 -3.19 20.36 3.61
CA SER A 263 -1.80 20.05 3.97
C SER A 263 -1.37 18.80 3.25
N ALA A 264 -0.18 18.85 2.66
CA ALA A 264 0.43 17.71 1.99
C ALA A 264 0.24 16.41 2.80
N LEU A 265 -0.02 15.32 2.08
CA LEU A 265 -0.32 14.00 2.64
C LEU A 265 0.80 13.62 3.62
N ALA A 266 0.54 13.77 4.92
CA ALA A 266 1.56 13.55 5.93
C ALA A 266 1.71 12.05 6.13
N PHE A 267 2.75 11.46 5.53
CA PHE A 267 3.30 10.20 6.00
C PHE A 267 4.35 10.52 7.05
N VAL A 268 4.11 10.09 8.28
CA VAL A 268 5.05 10.21 9.38
C VAL A 268 5.78 8.89 9.55
N GLU A 269 7.08 8.91 9.24
CA GLU A 269 7.96 7.75 9.34
C GLU A 269 8.35 7.49 10.80
N LEU A 270 8.26 6.22 11.19
CA LEU A 270 8.79 5.75 12.47
C LEU A 270 10.31 5.57 12.43
N GLY A 271 10.95 5.77 13.58
CA GLY A 271 12.41 5.71 13.69
C GLY A 271 13.14 6.99 13.29
N CYS A 272 12.42 8.08 12.95
CA CYS A 272 13.02 9.41 12.79
C CYS A 272 13.16 10.13 14.13
N ASP A 273 14.37 10.61 14.38
CA ASP A 273 14.72 11.53 15.46
C ASP A 273 15.40 12.80 14.89
N PRO A 274 14.81 14.00 15.04
CA PRO A 274 13.49 14.25 15.63
C PRO A 274 12.34 13.66 14.78
N PRO A 275 11.14 13.49 15.37
CA PRO A 275 9.95 13.11 14.64
C PRO A 275 9.72 13.99 13.41
N GLN A 276 9.75 13.39 12.22
CA GLN A 276 9.48 14.10 10.99
C GLN A 276 7.98 14.23 10.79
N LEU A 277 7.41 15.30 11.36
CA LEU A 277 6.00 15.68 11.17
C LEU A 277 5.78 16.44 9.85
N ASP A 278 6.85 16.70 9.11
CA ASP A 278 6.81 17.32 7.79
C ASP A 278 6.63 16.27 6.69
N VAL A 279 5.71 16.59 5.79
CA VAL A 279 5.06 15.78 4.76
C VAL A 279 5.99 15.26 3.67
N ASN A 280 7.21 15.78 3.60
CA ASN A 280 8.23 15.43 2.61
C ASN A 280 9.57 15.05 3.24
N ALA A 281 9.67 15.06 4.56
CA ALA A 281 10.89 14.68 5.24
C ALA A 281 10.96 13.14 5.25
N THR A 282 12.07 12.61 4.75
CA THR A 282 12.42 11.21 4.87
C THR A 282 13.53 11.07 5.90
N CYS A 283 13.46 10.03 6.72
CA CYS A 283 14.57 9.60 7.54
C CYS A 283 15.76 9.29 6.64
N ASP A 284 16.82 10.09 6.69
CA ASP A 284 18.07 9.78 5.96
C ASP A 284 18.72 8.47 6.47
N HIS A 285 18.33 7.97 7.64
CA HIS A 285 18.98 6.85 8.32
C HIS A 285 18.52 5.44 7.90
N PHE A 286 17.31 5.25 7.38
CA PHE A 286 16.81 3.89 7.09
C PHE A 286 16.88 3.48 5.63
N TYR A 287 17.25 4.40 4.74
CA TYR A 287 17.33 4.13 3.30
C TYR A 287 18.59 4.69 2.62
N PRO A 288 19.82 4.31 3.06
CA PRO A 288 21.03 4.67 2.32
C PRO A 288 21.04 4.16 0.87
N ASN A 289 20.14 3.21 0.55
CA ASN A 289 19.94 2.62 -0.77
C ASN A 289 18.87 3.31 -1.64
N TRP A 290 18.18 4.36 -1.16
CA TRP A 290 17.23 5.13 -1.98
C TRP A 290 17.84 6.38 -2.62
N ARG A 291 18.90 6.95 -2.03
CA ARG A 291 19.56 8.18 -2.50
C ARG A 291 20.92 7.96 -3.18
N ARG A 292 21.21 6.75 -3.67
CA ARG A 292 22.43 6.47 -4.45
C ARG A 292 22.11 5.73 -5.73
#